data_AF-A0A3N4ZVN0-F1
#
_entry.id   AF-A0A3N4ZVN0-F1
#
_cell.length_a   1.000
_cell.length_b   1.000
_cell.length_c   1.000
_cell.angle_alpha   90.00
_cell.angle_beta   90.00
_cell.angle_gamma   90.00
#
_symmetry.space_group_name_H-M   'P 1'
#
loop_
_entity.id
_entity.type
_entity.pdbx_description
1 polymer ?
#
loop_
_entity_poly.entity_id
_entity_poly.type
_entity_poly.pdbx_seq_one_letter_code
_entity_poly.pdbx_strand_id
1 'polypeptide(L)' 'MTSLPRGSDDSGSPAEPQPLVCGRCGARAGGPQPTWTCSVENGARQYFCDACSRENLRAIEGRLDSAWW' A
#
# COMPACT_ATOMS: atom_id res chain seq x y z
N MET A 1 -0.57 -1.19 49.34
CA MET A 1 -0.96 -0.09 48.44
C MET A 1 0.25 0.26 47.61
N THR A 2 0.35 -0.29 46.39
CA THR A 2 1.43 0.06 45.48
C THR A 2 0.76 0.57 44.21
N SER A 3 0.76 1.89 44.06
CA SER A 3 0.13 2.60 42.94
C SER A 3 0.97 2.42 41.68
N LEU A 4 0.37 1.92 40.61
CA LEU A 4 0.99 1.89 39.28
C LEU A 4 0.81 3.27 38.62
N PRO A 5 1.83 3.84 37.95
CA PRO A 5 1.64 5.06 37.18
C PRO A 5 0.91 4.72 35.87
N ARG A 6 -0.26 5.34 35.68
CA ARG A 6 -0.99 5.38 34.40
C ARG A 6 -0.18 6.24 33.43
N GLY A 7 0.69 5.60 32.66
CA GLY A 7 1.46 6.25 31.60
C GLY A 7 0.61 6.42 30.35
N SER A 8 0.12 7.65 30.17
CA SER A 8 -0.23 8.32 28.91
C SER A 8 -0.88 7.47 27.82
N ASP A 9 -2.20 7.62 27.71
CA ASP A 9 -2.94 7.34 26.49
C ASP A 9 -2.42 8.30 25.40
N ASP A 10 -1.42 7.85 24.63
CA ASP A 10 -1.01 8.47 23.37
C ASP A 10 -2.23 8.41 22.44
N SER A 11 -3.06 9.44 22.55
CA SER A 11 -4.18 9.68 21.66
C SER A 11 -3.60 10.15 20.33
N GLY A 12 -2.99 9.22 19.61
CA GLY A 12 -2.66 9.38 18.20
C GLY A 12 -3.94 9.75 17.48
N SER A 13 -4.10 11.05 17.20
CA SER A 13 -5.13 11.52 16.28
C SER A 13 -4.98 10.71 14.99
N PRO A 14 -6.07 10.20 14.39
CA PRO A 14 -5.95 9.51 13.12
C PRO A 14 -5.35 10.51 12.14
N ALA A 15 -4.09 10.31 11.77
CA ALA A 15 -3.43 11.11 10.78
C ALA A 15 -4.37 11.14 9.57
N GLU A 16 -4.82 12.32 9.16
CA GLU A 16 -5.66 12.44 7.97
C GLU A 16 -4.99 11.64 6.86
N PRO A 17 -5.69 10.68 6.24
CA PRO A 17 -5.07 9.74 5.33
C PRO A 17 -4.44 10.55 4.20
N GLN A 18 -3.11 10.60 4.21
CA GLN A 18 -2.38 11.33 3.19
C GLN A 18 -2.76 10.75 1.82
N PRO A 19 -3.00 11.62 0.82
CA PRO A 19 -3.46 11.15 -0.46
C PRO A 19 -2.43 10.20 -1.09
N LEU A 20 -2.83 8.93 -1.27
CA LEU A 20 -2.02 7.92 -1.94
C LEU A 20 -1.94 8.28 -3.43
N VAL A 21 -0.74 8.17 -4.02
CA VAL A 21 -0.51 8.46 -5.44
C VAL A 21 0.05 7.21 -6.12
N CYS A 22 -0.53 6.84 -7.25
CA CYS A 22 -0.05 5.70 -8.03
C CYS A 22 1.29 6.03 -8.69
N GLY A 23 2.32 5.23 -8.43
CA GLY A 23 3.67 5.41 -9.01
C GLY A 23 3.74 5.23 -10.53
N ARG A 24 2.71 4.63 -11.14
CA ARG A 24 2.64 4.41 -12.60
C ARG A 24 1.82 5.47 -13.34
N CYS A 25 0.57 5.70 -12.94
CA CYS A 25 -0.35 6.60 -13.68
C CYS A 25 -0.65 7.92 -12.97
N GLY A 26 -0.16 8.12 -11.73
CA GLY A 26 -0.39 9.34 -10.96
C GLY A 26 -1.80 9.49 -10.37
N ALA A 27 -2.67 8.48 -10.50
CA ALA A 27 -3.98 8.48 -9.86
C ALA A 27 -3.86 8.76 -8.36
N ARG A 28 -4.78 9.56 -7.80
CA ARG A 28 -4.78 9.95 -6.39
C ARG A 28 -5.97 9.35 -5.66
N ALA A 29 -5.77 8.97 -4.40
CA ALA A 29 -6.82 8.49 -3.52
C ALA A 29 -6.76 9.23 -2.18
N GLY A 30 -7.84 9.94 -1.83
CA GLY A 30 -7.94 10.74 -0.60
C GLY A 30 -8.23 9.93 0.68
N GLY A 31 -7.94 8.64 0.69
CA GLY A 31 -8.31 7.73 1.77
C GLY A 31 -7.66 6.37 1.63
N PRO A 32 -7.83 5.48 2.63
CA PRO A 32 -7.31 4.11 2.56
C PRO A 32 -7.79 3.40 1.31
N GLN A 33 -6.87 2.72 0.61
CA GLN A 33 -7.19 1.94 -0.57
C GLN A 33 -6.72 0.48 -0.37
N PRO A 34 -7.55 -0.37 0.24
CA PRO A 34 -7.18 -1.76 0.52
C PRO A 34 -6.86 -2.60 -0.72
N THR A 35 -7.37 -2.17 -1.88
CA THR A 35 -7.18 -2.85 -3.18
C THR A 35 -5.92 -2.41 -3.92
N TRP A 36 -5.24 -1.36 -3.45
CA TRP A 36 -4.00 -0.91 -4.07
C TRP A 36 -2.83 -1.80 -3.63
N THR A 37 -1.92 -2.06 -4.55
CA THR A 37 -0.73 -2.86 -4.26
C THR A 37 0.36 -1.96 -3.70
N CYS A 38 0.96 -2.35 -2.57
CA CYS A 38 2.18 -1.75 -2.04
C CYS A 38 3.37 -2.60 -2.48
N SER A 39 4.29 -2.02 -3.25
CA SER A 39 5.60 -2.58 -3.55
C SER A 39 6.67 -1.87 -2.72
N VAL A 40 7.78 -2.56 -2.45
CA VAL A 40 8.98 -1.94 -1.87
C VAL A 40 10.11 -2.12 -2.87
N GLU A 41 10.54 -1.02 -3.47
CA GLU A 41 11.58 -0.99 -4.50
C GLU A 41 12.71 -0.09 -4.01
N ASN A 42 13.94 -0.58 -4.02
CA ASN A 42 15.11 0.16 -3.53
C ASN A 42 14.91 0.74 -2.12
N GLY A 43 14.15 0.04 -1.26
CA GLY A 43 13.80 0.49 0.09
C GLY A 43 12.68 1.53 0.17
N ALA A 44 12.17 2.02 -0.97
CA ALA A 44 11.05 2.97 -1.01
C ALA A 44 9.72 2.24 -1.26
N ARG A 45 8.68 2.61 -0.50
CA ARG A 45 7.32 2.12 -0.74
C ARG A 45 6.71 2.83 -1.95
N GLN A 46 6.31 2.06 -2.94
CA GLN A 46 5.54 2.55 -4.09
C GLN A 46 4.15 1.92 -4.06
N TYR A 47 3.14 2.72 -4.40
CA TYR A 47 1.76 2.26 -4.44
C TYR A 47 1.26 2.24 -5.88
N PHE A 48 0.48 1.21 -6.22
CA PHE A 48 -0.12 1.04 -7.54
C PHE A 48 -1.63 0.86 -7.41
N CYS A 49 -2.39 1.57 -8.25
CA CYS A 49 -3.84 1.43 -8.27
C CYS A 49 -4.26 0.06 -8.85
N ASP A 50 -5.46 -0.41 -8.49
CA ASP A 50 -5.98 -1.72 -8.93
C ASP A 50 -5.83 -1.95 -10.44
N ALA A 51 -6.13 -0.93 -11.26
CA ALA A 51 -5.98 -1.02 -12.72
C ALA A 51 -4.52 -1.26 -13.15
N CYS A 52 -3.57 -0.46 -12.65
CA CYS A 52 -2.16 -0.60 -12.98
C CYS A 52 -1.55 -1.90 -12.45
N SER A 53 -1.98 -2.36 -11.27
CA SER A 53 -1.57 -3.65 -10.71
C SER A 53 -2.03 -4.81 -11.58
N ARG A 54 -3.32 -4.83 -11.99
CA ARG A 54 -3.86 -5.89 -12.85
C ARG A 54 -3.20 -5.95 -14.21
N GLU A 55 -2.89 -4.80 -14.80
CA GLU A 55 -2.21 -4.75 -16.09
C GLU A 55 -0.77 -5.27 -16.00
N ASN A 56 -0.06 -4.97 -14.89
CA ASN A 56 1.27 -5.51 -14.66
C ASN A 56 1.27 -7.05 -14.52
N LEU A 57 0.29 -7.61 -13.79
CA LEU A 57 0.12 -9.06 -13.66
C LEU A 57 -0.11 -9.73 -15.03
N ARG A 58 -0.99 -9.17 -15.87
CA ARG A 58 -1.24 -9.68 -17.23
C ARG A 58 0.01 -9.67 -18.11
N ALA A 59 0.86 -8.65 -17.97
CA ALA A 59 2.11 -8.55 -18.74
C ALA A 59 3.14 -9.62 -18.34
N ILE A 60 3.11 -10.09 -17.08
CA ILE A 60 3.97 -11.16 -16.58
C ILE A 60 3.42 -12.53 -17.00
N GLU A 61 2.11 -12.76 -16.84
CA GLU A 61 1.45 -14.00 -17.25
C GLU A 61 1.68 -14.34 -18.72
N GLY A 62 1.63 -13.35 -19.62
CA GLY A 62 1.92 -13.56 -21.05
C GLY A 62 3.39 -13.89 -21.39
N ARG A 63 4.30 -13.79 -20.41
CA ARG A 63 5.73 -14.08 -20.57
C ARG A 63 6.19 -15.33 -19.81
N LEU A 64 5.36 -15.88 -18.91
CA LEU A 64 5.64 -17.18 -18.31
C LEU A 64 5.37 -18.26 -19.35
N ASP A 65 6.37 -19.11 -19.58
CA ASP A 65 6.20 -20.27 -20.45
C ASP A 65 5.11 -21.15 -19.85
N SER A 66 4.13 -21.51 -20.68
CA SER A 66 3.12 -22.52 -20.38
C SER A 66 3.73 -23.90 -20.05
N ALA A 67 5.04 -24.08 -20.08
CA ALA A 67 5.72 -25.26 -19.54
C ALA A 67 5.85 -25.28 -18.00
N TRP A 68 5.41 -24.24 -17.29
CA TRP A 68 5.57 -24.10 -15.82
C TRP A 68 4.26 -24.17 -15.01
N TRP A 69 3.18 -24.65 -15.62
CA TRP A 69 2.03 -25.22 -14.87
C TRP A 69 2.28 -26.70 -14.60
#